data_AF-A0A2K1K2J4-F1
#
_entry.id   AF-A0A2K1K2J4-F1
#
_cell.length_a   1.000
_cell.length_b   1.000
_cell.length_c   1.000
_cell.angle_alpha   90.00
_cell.angle_beta   90.00
_cell.angle_gamma   90.00
#
_symmetry.space_group_name_H-M   'P 1'
#
loop_
_entity.id
_entity.type
_entity.pdbx_description
1 polymer ?
#
loop_
_entity_poly.entity_id
_entity_poly.type
_entity_poly.pdbx_seq_one_letter_code
_entity_poly.pdbx_strand_id
1 'polypeptide(L)' 'MVKGQWILNLLGLKNPNQLYHWKFFLFDLKNAPVEFQWVMDKVLSSLSFTRCYIDDVIIFNSTP' A
#
# COMPACT_ATOMS: atom_id res chain seq x y z
N MET A 1 -8.26 -21.11 -22.54
CA MET A 1 -7.80 -19.74 -22.25
C MET A 1 -7.40 -19.71 -20.78
N VAL A 2 -6.09 -19.69 -20.54
CA VAL A 2 -5.48 -20.18 -19.29
C VAL A 2 -5.39 -19.04 -18.29
N LYS A 3 -5.66 -19.34 -17.01
CA LYS A 3 -5.72 -18.44 -15.83
C LYS A 3 -4.57 -17.41 -15.67
N GLY A 4 -3.54 -17.43 -16.53
CA GLY A 4 -2.36 -16.56 -16.52
C GLY A 4 -2.44 -15.28 -17.38
N GLN A 5 -3.47 -15.07 -18.21
CA GLN A 5 -3.61 -13.79 -18.95
C GLN A 5 -3.94 -12.59 -18.02
N TRP A 6 -4.44 -12.87 -16.82
CA TRP A 6 -4.97 -11.90 -15.86
C TRP A 6 -3.90 -11.10 -15.10
N ILE A 7 -2.71 -11.69 -14.95
CA ILE A 7 -1.52 -11.05 -14.35
C ILE A 7 -0.87 -10.07 -15.35
N LEU A 8 -1.04 -10.32 -16.66
CA LEU A 8 -0.36 -9.61 -17.77
C LEU A 8 -0.76 -8.13 -17.93
N ASN A 9 -1.61 -7.67 -17.04
CA ASN A 9 -2.27 -6.40 -17.08
C ASN A 9 -1.97 -5.60 -15.77
N LEU A 10 -1.33 -6.24 -14.78
CA LEU A 10 -1.22 -5.81 -13.37
C LEU A 10 -0.66 -4.40 -13.12
N LEU A 11 -0.07 -3.75 -14.13
CA LEU A 11 0.54 -2.42 -14.00
C LEU A 11 0.06 -1.40 -15.06
N GLY A 12 -0.85 -1.77 -15.96
CA GLY A 12 -1.28 -0.91 -17.06
C GLY A 12 -2.21 -1.68 -17.99
N LEU A 13 -3.49 -1.72 -17.61
CA LEU A 13 -4.51 -2.58 -18.19
C LEU A 13 -4.78 -2.21 -19.67
N LYS A 14 -4.45 -3.13 -20.57
CA LYS A 14 -4.49 -2.94 -22.03
C LYS A 14 -5.93 -2.93 -22.55
N ASN A 15 -6.47 -1.73 -22.83
CA ASN A 15 -7.25 -1.54 -24.06
C ASN A 15 -6.23 -1.38 -25.19
N PRO A 16 -6.45 -1.95 -26.39
CA PRO A 16 -5.40 -2.05 -27.42
C PRO A 16 -4.72 -0.71 -27.80
N ASN A 17 -5.34 0.44 -27.48
CA ASN A 17 -4.83 1.78 -27.79
C ASN A 17 -4.59 2.70 -26.57
N GLN A 18 -4.66 2.23 -25.31
CA GLN A 18 -4.50 3.12 -24.13
C GLN A 18 -3.69 2.48 -23.01
N LEU A 19 -2.68 3.22 -22.56
CA LEU A 19 -1.86 2.91 -21.39
C LEU A 19 -2.38 3.73 -20.20
N TYR A 20 -2.55 3.06 -19.06
CA TYR A 20 -2.94 3.68 -17.81
C TYR A 20 -1.78 3.60 -16.82
N HIS A 21 -1.51 4.71 -16.13
CA HIS A 21 -0.55 4.76 -15.03
C HIS A 21 -1.30 5.03 -13.72
N TRP A 22 -0.87 4.35 -12.67
CA TRP A 22 -1.42 4.51 -11.34
C TRP A 22 -0.78 5.70 -10.63
N LYS A 23 -1.61 6.60 -10.09
CA LYS A 23 -1.15 7.74 -9.29
C LYS A 23 -0.87 7.39 -7.83
N PHE A 24 -1.32 6.21 -7.40
CA PHE A 24 -1.23 5.72 -6.04
C PHE A 24 -0.57 4.34 -6.02
N PHE A 25 -0.11 3.93 -4.85
CA PHE A 25 0.46 2.60 -4.65
C PHE A 25 -0.58 1.53 -4.99
N LEU A 26 -0.20 0.62 -5.88
CA LEU A 26 -1.01 -0.56 -6.16
C LEU A 26 -0.88 -1.56 -5.02
N PHE A 27 -2.02 -2.18 -4.69
CA PHE A 27 -2.02 -3.38 -3.86
C PHE A 27 -1.18 -4.47 -4.53
N ASP A 28 -0.50 -5.29 -3.72
CA ASP A 28 0.32 -6.43 -4.17
C ASP A 28 1.65 -6.08 -4.86
N LEU A 29 2.06 -4.80 -4.85
CA LEU A 29 3.45 -4.42 -5.14
C LEU A 29 4.36 -4.88 -4.00
N LYS A 30 5.40 -5.66 -4.32
CA LYS A 30 6.32 -6.26 -3.34
C LYS A 30 6.89 -5.25 -2.32
N ASN A 31 7.11 -4.00 -2.75
CA ASN A 31 7.69 -2.96 -1.90
C ASN A 31 6.65 -2.01 -1.28
N ALA A 32 5.35 -2.16 -1.61
CA ALA A 32 4.29 -1.32 -1.06
C ALA A 32 4.24 -1.31 0.46
N PRO A 33 4.34 -2.46 1.14
CA PRO A 33 4.23 -2.47 2.60
C PRO A 33 5.39 -1.73 3.26
N VAL A 34 6.58 -1.81 2.68
CA VAL A 34 7.79 -1.17 3.21
C VAL A 34 7.71 0.34 3.07
N GLU A 35 7.34 0.83 1.88
CA GLU A 35 7.15 2.26 1.64
C GLU A 35 6.03 2.84 2.53
N PHE A 36 4.92 2.10 2.66
CA PHE A 36 3.82 2.51 3.53
C PHE A 36 4.25 2.60 5.00
N GLN A 37 4.94 1.57 5.51
CA GLN A 37 5.49 1.56 6.87
C GLN A 37 6.42 2.75 7.11
N TRP A 38 7.34 3.04 6.17
CA TRP A 38 8.28 4.16 6.30
C TRP A 38 7.59 5.52 6.35
N VAL A 39 6.52 5.71 5.56
CA VAL A 39 5.73 6.94 5.60
C VAL A 39 5.00 7.05 6.93
N MET A 40 4.36 5.98 7.39
CA MET A 40 3.63 5.98 8.65
C MET A 40 4.54 6.19 9.86
N ASP A 41 5.74 5.60 9.87
CA ASP A 41 6.75 5.81 10.91
C ASP A 41 7.13 7.29 11.02
N LYS A 42 7.22 8.02 9.90
CA LYS A 42 7.49 9.47 9.88
C LYS A 42 6.29 10.29 10.33
N VAL A 43 5.09 9.93 9.89
CA VAL A 43 3.85 10.65 10.26
C VAL A 43 3.58 10.53 11.76
N LEU A 44 3.80 9.34 12.33
CA LEU A 44 3.52 9.02 13.71
C LEU A 44 4.73 9.19 14.64
N SER A 45 5.88 9.65 14.12
CA SER A 45 7.13 9.74 14.89
C SER A 45 7.04 10.59 16.16
N SER A 46 6.11 11.55 16.17
CA SER A 46 5.88 12.47 17.30
C SER A 46 4.86 11.93 18.33
N LEU A 47 4.20 10.81 18.05
CA LEU A 47 3.10 10.28 18.85
C LEU A 47 3.54 9.00 19.56
N SER A 48 4.07 9.14 20.78
CA SER A 48 4.57 8.03 21.60
C SER A 48 3.50 7.00 21.98
N PHE A 49 2.23 7.39 21.93
CA PHE A 49 1.06 6.57 22.25
C PHE A 49 0.48 5.83 21.03
N THR A 50 1.23 5.76 19.94
CA THR A 50 0.83 5.09 18.70
C THR A 50 1.84 4.03 18.26
N ARG A 51 1.33 2.98 17.60
CA ARG A 51 2.11 1.98 16.87
C ARG A 51 1.44 1.75 15.52
N CYS A 52 2.24 1.54 14.48
CA CYS A 52 1.76 1.22 13.14
C CYS A 52 2.41 -0.06 12.64
N TYR A 53 1.62 -0.95 12.04
CA TYR A 53 2.07 -2.14 11.36
C TYR A 53 1.40 -2.22 10.00
N ILE A 54 2.14 -1.91 8.94
CA ILE A 54 1.63 -1.81 7.56
C ILE A 54 0.35 -0.95 7.56
N ASP A 55 -0.81 -1.54 7.33
CA ASP A 55 -2.12 -0.88 7.23
C ASP A 55 -2.85 -0.71 8.57
N ASP A 56 -2.36 -1.34 9.64
CA ASP A 56 -2.94 -1.26 10.97
C ASP A 56 -2.28 -0.16 11.83
N VAL A 57 -3.11 0.65 12.50
CA VAL A 57 -2.66 1.63 13.49
C VAL A 57 -3.31 1.35 14.83
N ILE A 58 -2.48 1.20 15.86
CA ILE A 58 -2.89 1.01 17.25
C ILE A 58 -2.65 2.31 18.00
N ILE A 59 -3.70 2.85 18.60
CA ILE A 59 -3.66 4.02 19.47
C ILE A 59 -3.99 3.54 20.88
N PHE A 60 -3.11 3.80 21.83
CA PHE A 60 -3.31 3.39 23.22
C PHE A 60 -3.40 4.61 24.15
N ASN A 61 -4.06 4.39 25.28
CA ASN A 61 -4.31 5.41 26.28
C ASN A 61 -4.13 4.78 27.65
N SER A 62 -3.62 5.56 28.61
CA SER A 62 -3.38 5.13 29.99
C SER A 62 -4.54 5.43 30.93
N THR A 63 -5.57 6.14 30.47
CA THR A 63 -6.78 6.37 31.27
C THR A 63 -7.73 5.17 31.14
N PRO A 64 -8.14 4.55 32.27
CA PRO A 64 -9.08 3.43 32.28
C PRO A 64 -10.47 3.78 31.74
#